data_AF-A0A1F8NTI0-F1
#
_entry.id   AF-A0A1F8NTI0-F1
#
_cell.length_a   1.000
_cell.length_b   1.000
_cell.length_c   1.000
_cell.angle_alpha   90.00
_cell.angle_beta   90.00
_cell.angle_gamma   90.00
#
_symmetry.space_group_name_H-M   'P 1'
#
loop_
_entity.id
_entity.type
_entity.pdbx_description
1 polymer ?
#
loop_
_entity_poly.entity_id
_entity_poly.type
_entity_poly.pdbx_seq_one_letter_code
_entity_poly.pdbx_strand_id
1 'polypeptide(L)'
;MTKTLTADNPNLQAAAGRLRRIQWTWAALFLAMAVLTFAGGSGDGPLPGRAVLAAAWLAGAGLLAAAPQPALLALVTVAWALSLVFLLPGGAGALGSDPLGVILGGSPVEAWAAALVRVILALTAWNQFLFYRMLYGTAAATGLEASLPAIPEVVPNRTDALASWGRFCGLAGLLAAWAAIPLGDHPLASPALNLGWALAVFGIGLGVGAAFSPTTRRGAALTGIGAGAMAFLSALLVARVMPG
;
A
#
# COMPACT_ATOMS: atom_id res chain seq x y z
N MET A 1 -30.79 23.35 -18.29
CA MET A 1 -30.88 21.88 -18.21
C MET A 1 -29.50 21.32 -17.96
N THR A 2 -29.21 20.88 -16.74
CA THR A 2 -27.94 20.22 -16.38
C THR A 2 -27.90 18.87 -17.11
N LYS A 3 -26.91 18.69 -18.00
CA LYS A 3 -26.73 17.43 -18.74
C LYS A 3 -26.26 16.36 -17.75
N THR A 4 -27.19 15.56 -17.24
CA THR A 4 -26.88 14.43 -16.35
C THR A 4 -25.96 13.47 -17.10
N LEU A 5 -24.78 13.20 -16.54
CA LEU A 5 -23.85 12.23 -17.12
C LEU A 5 -24.42 10.82 -16.94
N THR A 6 -24.45 10.03 -18.01
CA THR A 6 -24.79 8.60 -17.96
C THR A 6 -23.52 7.76 -17.85
N ALA A 7 -23.62 6.55 -17.29
CA ALA A 7 -22.47 5.65 -17.14
C ALA A 7 -21.82 5.30 -18.49
N ASP A 8 -22.60 5.29 -19.56
CA ASP A 8 -22.15 5.02 -20.94
C ASP A 8 -21.45 6.21 -21.60
N ASN A 9 -21.23 7.31 -20.88
CA ASN A 9 -20.51 8.45 -21.43
C ASN A 9 -19.10 8.01 -21.89
N PRO A 10 -18.71 8.29 -23.15
CA PRO A 10 -17.45 7.79 -23.71
C PRO A 10 -16.21 8.27 -22.95
N ASN A 11 -16.27 9.46 -22.33
CA ASN A 11 -15.17 9.98 -21.53
C ASN A 11 -15.00 9.24 -20.21
N LEU A 12 -16.12 8.80 -19.59
CA LEU A 12 -16.11 8.01 -18.37
C LEU A 12 -15.59 6.59 -18.63
N GLN A 13 -16.04 5.96 -19.72
CA GLN A 13 -15.54 4.66 -20.15
C GLN A 13 -14.04 4.71 -20.50
N ALA A 14 -13.60 5.76 -21.21
CA ALA A 14 -12.19 5.98 -21.47
C ALA A 14 -11.38 6.18 -20.18
N ALA A 15 -11.94 6.86 -19.17
CA ALA A 15 -11.30 7.02 -17.87
C ALA A 15 -11.18 5.70 -17.10
N ALA A 16 -12.22 4.88 -17.09
CA ALA A 16 -12.17 3.53 -16.50
C ALA A 16 -11.13 2.64 -17.21
N GLY A 17 -11.05 2.71 -18.54
CA GLY A 17 -10.01 2.04 -19.31
C GLY A 17 -8.59 2.53 -18.98
N ARG A 18 -8.40 3.84 -18.77
CA ARG A 18 -7.12 4.42 -18.32
C ARG A 18 -6.74 3.95 -16.92
N LEU A 19 -7.69 3.97 -15.98
CA LEU A 19 -7.49 3.45 -14.63
C LEU A 19 -6.99 2.01 -14.67
N ARG A 20 -7.63 1.16 -15.48
CA ARG A 20 -7.25 -0.25 -15.59
C ARG A 20 -5.81 -0.41 -16.07
N ARG A 21 -5.41 0.34 -17.11
CA ARG A 21 -4.02 0.32 -17.59
C ARG A 21 -3.03 0.80 -16.53
N ILE A 22 -3.37 1.87 -15.81
CA ILE A 22 -2.54 2.41 -14.72
C ILE A 22 -2.35 1.36 -13.62
N GLN A 23 -3.40 0.66 -13.21
CA GLN A 23 -3.29 -0.41 -12.22
C GLN A 23 -2.42 -1.58 -12.70
N TRP A 24 -2.49 -1.94 -13.98
CA TRP A 24 -1.58 -2.93 -14.55
C TRP A 24 -0.12 -2.45 -14.54
N THR A 25 0.13 -1.18 -14.83
CA THR A 25 1.47 -0.60 -14.70
C THR A 25 1.97 -0.70 -13.26
N TRP A 26 1.14 -0.35 -12.27
CA TRP A 26 1.50 -0.50 -10.86
C TRP A 26 1.68 -1.96 -10.44
N ALA A 27 0.85 -2.87 -10.95
CA ALA A 27 0.99 -4.30 -10.70
C ALA A 27 2.31 -4.85 -11.24
N ALA A 28 2.73 -4.43 -12.44
CA ALA A 28 4.02 -4.79 -13.02
C ALA A 28 5.19 -4.24 -12.19
N LEU A 29 5.11 -3.00 -11.71
CA LEU A 29 6.11 -2.42 -10.83
C LEU A 29 6.20 -3.16 -9.48
N PHE A 30 5.05 -3.53 -8.89
CA PHE A 30 5.01 -4.33 -7.67
C PHE A 30 5.58 -5.73 -7.88
N LEU A 31 5.29 -6.36 -9.03
CA LEU A 31 5.88 -7.65 -9.39
C LEU A 31 7.40 -7.54 -9.54
N ALA A 32 7.90 -6.49 -10.20
CA ALA A 32 9.33 -6.22 -10.30
C ALA A 32 9.96 -6.05 -8.91
N MET A 33 9.31 -5.30 -8.00
CA MET A 33 9.75 -5.18 -6.61
C MET A 33 9.75 -6.52 -5.87
N ALA A 34 8.75 -7.38 -6.09
CA ALA A 34 8.72 -8.71 -5.50
C ALA A 34 9.93 -9.55 -5.96
N VAL A 35 10.22 -9.55 -7.27
CA VAL A 35 11.37 -10.24 -7.85
C VAL A 35 12.69 -9.68 -7.29
N LEU A 36 12.85 -8.36 -7.22
CA LEU A 36 14.05 -7.73 -6.68
C LEU A 36 14.24 -8.01 -5.18
N THR A 37 13.15 -7.99 -4.41
CA THR A 37 13.19 -8.31 -2.98
C THR A 37 13.63 -9.76 -2.75
N PHE A 38 13.17 -10.67 -3.61
CA PHE A 38 13.53 -12.08 -3.54
C PHE A 38 14.95 -12.36 -4.05
N ALA A 39 15.35 -11.74 -5.17
CA ALA A 39 16.62 -11.98 -5.85
C ALA A 39 17.80 -11.20 -5.26
N GLY A 40 17.55 -10.05 -4.62
CA GLY A 40 18.57 -9.13 -4.10
C GLY A 40 19.35 -9.62 -2.88
N GLY A 41 19.36 -10.93 -2.64
CA GLY A 41 19.96 -11.50 -1.47
C GLY A 41 21.44 -11.86 -1.63
N SER A 42 22.33 -10.97 -1.22
CA SER A 42 23.67 -11.37 -0.80
C SER A 42 23.58 -12.12 0.55
N GLY A 43 23.91 -13.42 0.52
CA GLY A 43 24.60 -14.19 1.57
C GLY A 43 23.97 -14.36 2.96
N ASP A 44 23.68 -13.28 3.69
CA ASP A 44 23.85 -13.30 5.16
C ASP A 44 22.59 -12.97 5.98
N GLY A 45 21.42 -12.87 5.34
CA GLY A 45 20.14 -12.64 6.03
C GLY A 45 19.26 -13.89 6.07
N PRO A 46 18.43 -14.09 7.11
CA PRO A 46 17.49 -15.22 7.15
C PRO A 46 16.50 -15.14 5.98
N LEU A 47 16.61 -16.12 5.06
CA LEU A 47 15.68 -16.40 3.96
C LEU A 47 14.19 -16.16 4.27
N PRO A 48 13.64 -16.53 5.45
CA PRO A 48 12.21 -16.36 5.70
C PRO A 48 11.73 -14.89 5.74
N GLY A 49 12.56 -13.93 6.15
CA GLY A 49 12.14 -12.51 6.20
C GLY A 49 11.94 -11.88 4.82
N ARG A 50 12.87 -12.15 3.90
CA ARG A 50 12.80 -11.68 2.50
C ARG A 50 11.62 -12.26 1.74
N ALA A 51 11.33 -13.54 1.96
CA ALA A 51 10.19 -14.21 1.34
C ALA A 51 8.85 -13.54 1.75
N VAL A 52 8.72 -13.12 3.00
CA VAL A 52 7.52 -12.39 3.49
C VAL A 52 7.35 -11.05 2.78
N LEU A 53 8.42 -10.26 2.65
CA LEU A 53 8.35 -8.97 1.94
C LEU A 53 8.08 -9.13 0.45
N ALA A 54 8.73 -10.10 -0.21
CA ALA A 54 8.46 -10.42 -1.60
C ALA A 54 7.00 -10.86 -1.81
N ALA A 55 6.47 -11.68 -0.91
CA ALA A 55 5.07 -12.11 -0.92
C ALA A 55 4.11 -10.92 -0.74
N ALA A 56 4.47 -9.92 0.07
CA ALA A 56 3.67 -8.71 0.24
C ALA A 56 3.59 -7.89 -1.06
N TRP A 57 4.72 -7.67 -1.74
CA TRP A 57 4.73 -7.02 -3.06
C TRP A 57 3.94 -7.81 -4.10
N LEU A 58 4.09 -9.14 -4.12
CA LEU A 58 3.35 -10.02 -5.01
C LEU A 58 1.83 -9.98 -4.74
N ALA A 59 1.42 -9.97 -3.48
CA ALA A 59 0.02 -9.83 -3.10
C ALA A 59 -0.55 -8.48 -3.56
N GLY A 60 0.22 -7.39 -3.43
CA GLY A 60 -0.18 -6.08 -3.94
C GLY A 60 -0.33 -6.06 -5.46
N ALA A 61 0.60 -6.69 -6.19
CA ALA A 61 0.49 -6.89 -7.64
C ALA A 61 -0.78 -7.68 -8.00
N GLY A 62 -1.06 -8.77 -7.29
CA GLY A 62 -2.25 -9.60 -7.48
C GLY A 62 -3.54 -8.81 -7.26
N LEU A 63 -3.62 -8.00 -6.20
CA LEU A 63 -4.79 -7.15 -5.94
C LEU A 63 -5.02 -6.13 -7.06
N LEU A 64 -3.97 -5.42 -7.49
CA LEU A 64 -4.05 -4.43 -8.56
C LEU A 64 -4.43 -5.07 -9.91
N ALA A 65 -3.90 -6.26 -10.19
CA ALA A 65 -4.20 -7.03 -11.39
C ALA A 65 -5.63 -7.61 -11.36
N ALA A 66 -6.13 -8.08 -10.22
CA ALA A 66 -7.42 -8.76 -10.16
C ALA A 66 -8.62 -7.82 -9.94
N ALA A 67 -8.44 -6.72 -9.20
CA ALA A 67 -9.53 -5.87 -8.75
C ALA A 67 -9.38 -4.44 -9.30
N PRO A 68 -10.23 -4.01 -10.25
CA PRO A 68 -10.13 -2.67 -10.85
C PRO A 68 -10.73 -1.59 -9.92
N GLN A 69 -10.15 -1.39 -8.75
CA GLN A 69 -10.67 -0.50 -7.71
C GLN A 69 -9.80 0.75 -7.53
N PRO A 70 -10.30 1.98 -7.81
CA PRO A 70 -9.54 3.21 -7.57
C PRO A 70 -8.91 3.28 -6.18
N ALA A 71 -9.61 2.81 -5.15
CA ALA A 71 -9.12 2.77 -3.77
C ALA A 71 -7.80 2.01 -3.57
N LEU A 72 -7.46 1.05 -4.44
CA LEU A 72 -6.18 0.34 -4.36
C LEU A 72 -4.97 1.22 -4.74
N LEU A 73 -5.19 2.35 -5.40
CA LEU A 73 -4.11 3.30 -5.67
C LEU A 73 -3.60 3.96 -4.38
N ALA A 74 -4.44 4.04 -3.33
CA ALA A 74 -3.98 4.46 -2.00
C ALA A 74 -3.01 3.44 -1.38
N LEU A 75 -3.21 2.13 -1.63
CA LEU A 75 -2.24 1.10 -1.23
C LEU A 75 -0.91 1.30 -1.94
N VAL A 76 -0.94 1.63 -3.23
CA VAL A 76 0.28 1.96 -4.00
C VAL A 76 1.02 3.14 -3.38
N THR A 77 0.31 4.23 -3.07
CA THR A 77 0.88 5.40 -2.38
C THR A 77 1.55 5.00 -1.08
N VAL A 78 0.84 4.26 -0.23
CA VAL A 78 1.33 3.88 1.10
C VAL A 78 2.52 2.94 1.01
N ALA A 79 2.51 1.96 0.10
CA ALA A 79 3.63 1.04 -0.10
C ALA A 79 4.91 1.79 -0.50
N TRP A 80 4.81 2.72 -1.45
CA TRP A 80 5.97 3.53 -1.86
C TRP A 80 6.42 4.51 -0.77
N ALA A 81 5.49 5.18 -0.09
CA ALA A 81 5.82 6.11 0.99
C ALA A 81 6.51 5.39 2.17
N LEU A 82 5.95 4.27 2.62
CA LEU A 82 6.53 3.50 3.74
C LEU A 82 7.78 2.73 3.34
N SER A 83 8.01 2.44 2.05
CA SER A 83 9.29 1.87 1.57
C SER A 83 10.49 2.81 1.75
N LEU A 84 10.28 4.10 2.03
CA LEU A 84 11.37 5.00 2.41
C LEU A 84 12.07 4.57 3.70
N VAL A 85 11.42 3.75 4.52
CA VAL A 85 12.01 3.26 5.77
C VAL A 85 13.29 2.45 5.55
N PHE A 86 13.42 1.79 4.39
CA PHE A 86 14.62 1.02 4.02
C PHE A 86 15.86 1.90 3.81
N LEU A 87 15.67 3.22 3.64
CA LEU A 87 16.76 4.19 3.50
C LEU A 87 17.22 4.78 4.84
N LEU A 88 16.48 4.51 5.93
CA LEU A 88 16.89 4.98 7.25
C LEU A 88 18.07 4.16 7.78
N PRO A 89 19.01 4.77 8.53
CA PRO A 89 20.02 4.03 9.26
C PRO A 89 19.38 2.93 10.12
N GLY A 90 19.85 1.69 9.97
CA GLY A 90 19.31 0.52 10.67
C GLY A 90 18.07 -0.12 10.02
N GLY A 91 17.45 0.51 9.00
CA GLY A 91 16.31 -0.06 8.29
C GLY A 91 16.61 -1.40 7.62
N ALA A 92 17.82 -1.54 7.07
CA ALA A 92 18.28 -2.78 6.46
C ALA A 92 18.50 -3.94 7.45
N GLY A 93 18.93 -3.64 8.67
CA GLY A 93 19.06 -4.65 9.74
C GLY A 93 17.69 -5.09 10.27
N ALA A 94 16.75 -4.16 10.34
CA ALA A 94 15.40 -4.37 10.86
C ALA A 94 14.48 -5.17 9.92
N LEU A 95 14.45 -4.76 8.65
CA LEU A 95 13.46 -5.23 7.66
C LEU A 95 14.12 -5.90 6.45
N GLY A 96 15.45 -6.07 6.48
CA GLY A 96 16.21 -6.59 5.35
C GLY A 96 16.61 -5.51 4.34
N SER A 97 17.50 -5.89 3.43
CA SER A 97 18.10 -5.01 2.43
C SER A 97 17.07 -4.30 1.55
N ASP A 98 17.34 -3.03 1.24
CA ASP A 98 16.57 -2.27 0.26
C ASP A 98 16.56 -2.98 -1.12
N PRO A 99 15.39 -3.37 -1.66
CA PRO A 99 15.30 -4.00 -2.98
C PRO A 99 15.81 -3.12 -4.13
N LEU A 100 15.72 -1.79 -4.03
CA LEU A 100 16.27 -0.87 -5.03
C LEU A 100 17.77 -0.66 -4.85
N GLY A 101 18.28 -0.81 -3.63
CA GLY A 101 19.72 -0.74 -3.35
C GLY A 101 20.52 -1.80 -4.10
N VAL A 102 19.89 -2.95 -4.39
CA VAL A 102 20.45 -4.06 -5.19
C VAL A 102 20.81 -3.62 -6.60
N ILE A 103 19.99 -2.77 -7.22
CA ILE A 103 20.23 -2.28 -8.57
C ILE A 103 21.19 -1.11 -8.54
N LEU A 104 21.05 -0.23 -7.55
CA LEU A 104 21.67 1.08 -7.60
C LEU A 104 23.13 1.08 -7.12
N GLY A 105 23.52 0.23 -6.16
CA GLY A 105 24.93 0.13 -5.72
C GLY A 105 25.21 0.63 -4.29
N GLY A 106 24.20 1.15 -3.59
CA GLY A 106 24.25 1.54 -2.18
C GLY A 106 24.98 2.85 -1.87
N SER A 107 25.37 3.66 -2.86
CA SER A 107 26.02 4.95 -2.62
C SER A 107 25.04 5.98 -2.02
N PRO A 108 25.51 7.01 -1.29
CA PRO A 108 24.63 8.06 -0.76
C PRO A 108 23.82 8.78 -1.84
N VAL A 109 24.42 8.99 -3.01
CA VAL A 109 23.76 9.63 -4.17
C VAL A 109 22.62 8.75 -4.69
N GLU A 110 22.85 7.45 -4.78
CA GLU A 110 21.84 6.47 -5.17
C GLU A 110 20.72 6.35 -4.14
N ALA A 111 21.02 6.43 -2.85
CA ALA A 111 20.02 6.46 -1.79
C ALA A 111 19.09 7.68 -1.92
N TRP A 112 19.65 8.86 -2.22
CA TRP A 112 18.86 10.07 -2.52
C TRP A 112 18.02 9.91 -3.80
N ALA A 113 18.58 9.33 -4.85
CA ALA A 113 17.84 9.05 -6.08
C ALA A 113 16.68 8.07 -5.83
N ALA A 114 16.91 7.00 -5.07
CA ALA A 114 15.89 6.04 -4.68
C ALA A 114 14.79 6.68 -3.82
N ALA A 115 15.17 7.55 -2.88
CA ALA A 115 14.22 8.34 -2.08
C ALA A 115 13.32 9.19 -2.98
N LEU A 116 13.93 9.94 -3.91
CA LEU A 116 13.21 10.80 -4.83
C LEU A 116 12.24 10.01 -5.72
N VAL A 117 12.69 8.88 -6.28
CA VAL A 117 11.84 7.98 -7.08
C VAL A 117 10.64 7.51 -6.28
N ARG A 118 10.83 7.01 -5.05
CA ARG A 118 9.74 6.55 -4.17
C ARG A 118 8.73 7.65 -3.87
N VAL A 119 9.21 8.86 -3.57
CA VAL A 119 8.34 10.03 -3.31
C VAL A 119 7.53 10.37 -4.56
N ILE A 120 8.15 10.44 -5.73
CA ILE A 120 7.46 10.72 -7.00
C ILE A 120 6.40 9.65 -7.26
N LEU A 121 6.72 8.37 -7.09
CA LEU A 121 5.77 7.27 -7.29
C LEU A 121 4.60 7.33 -6.31
N ALA A 122 4.87 7.62 -5.03
CA ALA A 122 3.83 7.77 -4.01
C ALA A 122 2.87 8.93 -4.33
N LEU A 123 3.42 10.10 -4.68
CA LEU A 123 2.64 11.28 -5.05
C LEU A 123 1.85 11.06 -6.35
N THR A 124 2.44 10.37 -7.33
CA THR A 124 1.78 10.03 -8.59
C THR A 124 0.58 9.11 -8.33
N ALA A 125 0.77 8.05 -7.55
CA ALA A 125 -0.31 7.14 -7.16
C ALA A 125 -1.41 7.86 -6.35
N TRP A 126 -1.02 8.83 -5.50
CA TRP A 126 -1.97 9.59 -4.68
C TRP A 126 -2.84 10.50 -5.55
N ASN A 127 -2.23 11.23 -6.49
CA ASN A 127 -2.96 12.07 -7.43
C ASN A 127 -3.90 11.23 -8.32
N GLN A 128 -3.45 10.06 -8.77
CA GLN A 128 -4.28 9.13 -9.52
C GLN A 128 -5.45 8.61 -8.66
N PHE A 129 -5.22 8.26 -7.39
CA PHE A 129 -6.27 7.87 -6.46
C PHE A 129 -7.34 8.97 -6.31
N LEU A 130 -6.91 10.20 -6.00
CA LEU A 130 -7.81 11.34 -5.80
C LEU A 130 -8.64 11.64 -7.04
N PHE A 131 -8.07 11.46 -8.22
CA PHE A 131 -8.77 11.64 -9.49
C PHE A 131 -9.75 10.49 -9.77
N TYR A 132 -9.28 9.24 -9.75
CA TYR A 132 -10.08 8.09 -10.17
C TYR A 132 -11.11 7.64 -9.15
N ARG A 133 -11.03 8.03 -7.87
CA ARG A 133 -12.10 7.75 -6.89
C ARG A 133 -13.45 8.36 -7.28
N MET A 134 -13.45 9.39 -8.13
CA MET A 134 -14.68 9.97 -8.68
C MET A 134 -15.45 8.98 -9.57
N LEU A 135 -14.80 7.91 -10.07
CA LEU A 135 -15.45 6.83 -10.82
C LEU A 135 -16.34 5.92 -9.96
N TYR A 136 -16.26 6.01 -8.62
CA TYR A 136 -17.25 5.41 -7.71
C TYR A 136 -18.59 6.16 -7.72
N GLY A 137 -18.69 7.23 -8.50
CA GLY A 137 -19.82 8.14 -8.50
C GLY A 137 -19.73 9.15 -7.37
N THR A 138 -20.36 10.30 -7.58
CA THR A 138 -20.34 11.40 -6.62
C THR A 138 -21.66 11.57 -5.89
N ALA A 139 -22.73 10.84 -6.23
CA ALA A 139 -24.05 11.01 -5.62
C ALA A 139 -24.06 10.89 -4.08
N ALA A 140 -23.31 9.94 -3.53
CA ALA A 140 -23.15 9.80 -2.07
C ALA A 140 -22.16 10.81 -1.45
N ALA A 141 -21.37 11.50 -2.27
CA ALA A 141 -20.39 12.51 -1.85
C ALA A 141 -20.89 13.96 -2.05
N THR A 142 -21.83 14.20 -2.97
CA THR A 142 -22.43 15.51 -3.30
C THR A 142 -23.58 15.90 -2.40
N GLY A 143 -23.85 15.16 -1.32
CA GLY A 143 -24.89 15.48 -0.34
C GLY A 143 -24.76 16.85 0.35
N LEU A 144 -23.68 17.60 0.07
CA LEU A 144 -23.42 18.95 0.59
C LEU A 144 -23.78 20.07 -0.41
N GLU A 145 -24.01 19.77 -1.69
CA GLU A 145 -24.32 20.80 -2.69
C GLU A 145 -25.27 20.25 -3.77
N ALA A 146 -26.58 20.49 -3.59
CA ALA A 146 -27.65 19.95 -4.43
C ALA A 146 -27.61 20.40 -5.90
N SER A 147 -26.81 21.43 -6.22
CA SER A 147 -26.64 21.97 -7.56
C SER A 147 -25.57 21.25 -8.40
N LEU A 148 -24.72 20.42 -7.79
CA LEU A 148 -23.66 19.71 -8.51
C LEU A 148 -24.23 18.51 -9.30
N PRO A 149 -23.95 18.40 -10.61
CA PRO A 149 -24.37 17.25 -11.38
C PRO A 149 -23.69 15.99 -10.86
N ALA A 150 -24.50 14.99 -10.48
CA ALA A 150 -24.01 13.72 -9.98
C ALA A 150 -23.25 12.96 -11.09
N ILE A 151 -22.02 12.53 -10.80
CA ILE A 151 -21.29 11.58 -11.63
C ILE A 151 -21.86 10.20 -11.29
N PRO A 152 -22.29 9.41 -12.29
CA PRO A 152 -22.77 8.05 -12.06
C PRO A 152 -21.62 7.14 -11.61
N GLU A 153 -21.96 6.04 -10.95
CA GLU A 153 -21.00 4.98 -10.66
C GLU A 153 -20.61 4.27 -11.96
N VAL A 154 -19.31 4.26 -12.27
CA VAL A 154 -18.74 3.62 -13.47
C VAL A 154 -17.97 2.36 -13.09
N VAL A 155 -17.42 2.33 -11.88
CA VAL A 155 -16.70 1.19 -11.32
C VAL A 155 -17.45 0.69 -10.09
N PRO A 156 -17.76 -0.62 -10.00
CA PRO A 156 -18.44 -1.20 -8.85
C PRO A 156 -17.71 -0.87 -7.55
N ASN A 157 -18.41 -0.26 -6.60
CA ASN A 157 -17.85 0.13 -5.33
C ASN A 157 -17.69 -1.07 -4.38
N ARG A 158 -16.43 -1.46 -4.10
CA ARG A 158 -16.10 -2.55 -3.16
C ARG A 158 -15.37 -2.06 -1.91
N THR A 159 -15.46 -0.77 -1.61
CA THR A 159 -14.70 -0.14 -0.52
C THR A 159 -15.03 -0.67 0.87
N ASP A 160 -16.25 -1.17 1.12
CA ASP A 160 -16.61 -1.80 2.40
C ASP A 160 -15.83 -3.10 2.66
N ALA A 161 -15.59 -3.89 1.60
CA ALA A 161 -14.74 -5.06 1.68
C ALA A 161 -13.28 -4.64 1.94
N LEU A 162 -12.79 -3.63 1.22
CA LEU A 162 -11.44 -3.09 1.42
C LEU A 162 -11.23 -2.53 2.84
N ALA A 163 -12.24 -1.85 3.42
CA ALA A 163 -12.21 -1.39 4.81
C ALA A 163 -12.10 -2.56 5.80
N SER A 164 -12.82 -3.65 5.54
CA SER A 164 -12.81 -4.84 6.39
C SER A 164 -11.46 -5.57 6.31
N TRP A 165 -10.91 -5.72 5.11
CA TRP A 165 -9.57 -6.28 4.90
C TRP A 165 -8.48 -5.38 5.48
N GLY A 166 -8.57 -4.06 5.31
CA GLY A 166 -7.65 -3.10 5.91
C GLY A 166 -7.63 -3.19 7.43
N ARG A 167 -8.80 -3.30 8.07
CA ARG A 167 -8.89 -3.55 9.52
C ARG A 167 -8.20 -4.86 9.91
N PHE A 168 -8.49 -5.94 9.20
CA PHE A 168 -7.89 -7.25 9.48
C PHE A 168 -6.36 -7.20 9.35
N CYS A 169 -5.84 -6.68 8.24
CA CYS A 169 -4.40 -6.53 8.03
C CYS A 169 -3.76 -5.63 9.09
N GLY A 170 -4.36 -4.48 9.43
CA GLY A 170 -3.81 -3.60 10.46
C GLY A 170 -3.70 -4.28 11.83
N LEU A 171 -4.74 -4.99 12.26
CA LEU A 171 -4.74 -5.71 13.54
C LEU A 171 -3.79 -6.91 13.53
N ALA A 172 -3.81 -7.72 12.47
CA ALA A 172 -2.91 -8.86 12.34
C ALA A 172 -1.44 -8.42 12.26
N GLY A 173 -1.16 -7.30 11.58
CA GLY A 173 0.18 -6.71 11.53
C GLY A 173 0.66 -6.25 12.90
N LEU A 174 -0.21 -5.65 13.71
CA LEU A 174 0.12 -5.24 15.07
C LEU A 174 0.48 -6.43 15.95
N LEU A 175 -0.32 -7.49 15.88
CA LEU A 175 -0.04 -8.74 16.59
C LEU A 175 1.27 -9.38 16.14
N ALA A 176 1.56 -9.40 14.84
CA ALA A 176 2.82 -9.92 14.30
C ALA A 176 4.03 -9.11 14.78
N ALA A 177 3.92 -7.77 14.79
CA ALA A 177 4.98 -6.89 15.28
C ALA A 177 5.23 -7.09 16.79
N TRP A 178 4.19 -7.27 17.60
CA TRP A 178 4.33 -7.54 19.04
C TRP A 178 4.82 -8.94 19.35
N ALA A 179 4.45 -9.94 18.54
CA ALA A 179 4.95 -11.30 18.67
C ALA A 179 6.47 -11.38 18.48
N ALA A 180 7.10 -10.42 17.80
CA ALA A 180 8.55 -10.32 17.71
C ALA A 180 9.23 -10.03 19.07
N ILE A 181 8.56 -9.34 19.99
CA ILE A 181 9.13 -8.97 21.31
C ILE A 181 9.56 -10.20 22.13
N PRO A 182 8.67 -11.17 22.43
CA PRO A 182 9.05 -12.35 23.20
C PRO A 182 9.97 -13.31 22.41
N LEU A 183 10.10 -13.14 21.09
CA LEU A 183 11.00 -13.96 20.28
C LEU A 183 12.47 -13.58 20.48
N GLY A 184 12.80 -12.36 20.89
CA GLY A 184 14.20 -11.96 21.13
C GLY A 184 15.10 -12.29 19.93
N ASP A 185 16.21 -12.97 20.18
CA ASP A 185 17.17 -13.38 19.14
C ASP A 185 16.73 -14.64 18.35
N HIS A 186 15.51 -15.12 18.56
CA HIS A 186 14.99 -16.29 17.85
C HIS A 186 14.90 -16.00 16.33
N PRO A 187 15.23 -16.96 15.44
CA PRO A 187 15.19 -16.77 13.98
C PRO A 187 13.84 -16.34 13.39
N LEU A 188 12.76 -16.45 14.17
CA LEU A 188 11.40 -16.04 13.78
C LEU A 188 11.10 -14.57 14.07
N ALA A 189 11.93 -13.86 14.84
CA ALA A 189 11.72 -12.45 15.14
C ALA A 189 11.72 -11.59 13.87
N SER A 190 12.70 -11.77 12.99
CA SER A 190 12.79 -11.03 11.73
C SER A 190 11.61 -11.30 10.77
N PRO A 191 11.18 -12.55 10.51
CA PRO A 191 9.95 -12.82 9.77
C PRO A 191 8.69 -12.19 10.39
N ALA A 192 8.56 -12.21 11.73
CA ALA A 192 7.43 -11.59 12.42
C ALA A 192 7.39 -10.07 12.23
N LEU A 193 8.56 -9.40 12.30
CA LEU A 193 8.69 -7.97 12.03
C LEU A 193 8.36 -7.63 10.58
N ASN A 194 8.87 -8.41 9.62
CA ASN A 194 8.57 -8.23 8.20
C ASN A 194 7.09 -8.44 7.89
N LEU A 195 6.46 -9.43 8.53
CA LEU A 195 5.03 -9.66 8.41
C LEU A 195 4.23 -8.51 9.02
N GLY A 196 4.64 -8.02 10.20
CA GLY A 196 4.04 -6.86 10.84
C GLY A 196 4.09 -5.61 9.96
N TRP A 197 5.26 -5.33 9.37
CA TRP A 197 5.44 -4.23 8.42
C TRP A 197 4.58 -4.40 7.16
N ALA A 198 4.61 -5.59 6.54
CA ALA A 198 3.84 -5.86 5.33
C ALA A 198 2.34 -5.65 5.58
N LEU A 199 1.80 -6.26 6.64
CA LEU A 199 0.39 -6.13 6.99
C LEU A 199 0.03 -4.71 7.42
N ALA A 200 0.96 -3.93 7.99
CA ALA A 200 0.77 -2.50 8.25
C ALA A 200 0.57 -1.71 6.95
N VAL A 201 1.39 -1.95 5.93
CA VAL A 201 1.24 -1.32 4.60
C VAL A 201 -0.14 -1.60 4.01
N PHE A 202 -0.60 -2.85 4.06
CA PHE A 202 -1.94 -3.21 3.59
C PHE A 202 -3.04 -2.59 4.45
N GLY A 203 -2.89 -2.60 5.78
CA GLY A 203 -3.87 -2.04 6.70
C GLY A 203 -4.09 -0.54 6.48
N ILE A 204 -3.00 0.22 6.38
CA ILE A 204 -3.03 1.66 6.10
C ILE A 204 -3.51 1.92 4.68
N GLY A 205 -2.94 1.24 3.68
CA GLY A 205 -3.25 1.45 2.26
C GLY A 205 -4.72 1.21 1.92
N LEU A 206 -5.25 0.05 2.30
CA LEU A 206 -6.65 -0.31 2.09
C LEU A 206 -7.59 0.57 2.94
N GLY A 207 -7.18 0.88 4.18
CA GLY A 207 -7.93 1.76 5.07
C GLY A 207 -8.06 3.18 4.53
N VAL A 208 -6.96 3.80 4.08
CA VAL A 208 -6.96 5.13 3.44
C VAL A 208 -7.82 5.11 2.18
N GLY A 209 -7.61 4.12 1.31
CA GLY A 209 -8.38 3.97 0.08
C GLY A 209 -9.89 3.90 0.34
N ALA A 210 -10.31 3.13 1.34
CA ALA A 210 -11.72 3.03 1.72
C ALA A 210 -12.24 4.29 2.43
N ALA A 211 -11.49 4.87 3.38
CA ALA A 211 -11.93 6.02 4.18
C ALA A 211 -12.23 7.27 3.33
N PHE A 212 -11.45 7.46 2.26
CA PHE A 212 -11.58 8.58 1.31
C PHE A 212 -12.45 8.26 0.08
N SER A 213 -13.08 7.09 0.05
CA SER A 213 -14.04 6.67 -0.96
C SER A 213 -15.45 6.55 -0.34
N PRO A 214 -16.53 6.40 -1.14
CA PRO A 214 -17.86 6.18 -0.60
C PRO A 214 -17.93 4.82 0.11
N THR A 215 -17.96 4.79 1.45
CA THR A 215 -18.02 3.55 2.26
C THR A 215 -18.98 3.72 3.43
N THR A 216 -19.69 2.65 3.79
CA THR A 216 -20.51 2.58 5.01
C THR A 216 -19.67 2.13 6.22
N ARG A 217 -18.50 1.54 5.98
CA ARG A 217 -17.60 0.97 7.00
C ARG A 217 -16.40 1.87 7.31
N ARG A 218 -16.58 3.20 7.28
CA ARG A 218 -15.49 4.16 7.55
C ARG A 218 -14.80 3.93 8.89
N GLY A 219 -15.54 3.55 9.94
CA GLY A 219 -14.95 3.18 11.23
C GLY A 219 -13.94 2.03 11.14
N ALA A 220 -14.27 0.96 10.40
CA ALA A 220 -13.35 -0.16 10.18
C ALA A 220 -12.11 0.28 9.38
N ALA A 221 -12.29 1.13 8.37
CA ALA A 221 -11.19 1.69 7.59
C ALA A 221 -10.22 2.48 8.49
N LEU A 222 -10.74 3.37 9.34
CA LEU A 222 -9.95 4.14 10.30
C LEU A 222 -9.25 3.23 11.34
N THR A 223 -9.89 2.16 11.81
CA THR A 223 -9.25 1.16 12.66
C THR A 223 -8.08 0.49 11.95
N GLY A 224 -8.23 0.13 10.67
CA GLY A 224 -7.14 -0.42 9.86
C GLY A 224 -5.96 0.53 9.73
N ILE A 225 -6.21 1.82 9.50
CA ILE A 225 -5.18 2.86 9.46
C ILE A 225 -4.48 2.97 10.82
N GLY A 226 -5.24 3.11 11.91
CA GLY A 226 -4.68 3.28 13.25
C GLY A 226 -3.87 2.07 13.70
N ALA A 227 -4.43 0.86 13.55
CA ALA A 227 -3.74 -0.39 13.88
C ALA A 227 -2.50 -0.61 13.00
N GLY A 228 -2.59 -0.35 11.70
CA GLY A 228 -1.46 -0.43 10.79
C GLY A 228 -0.35 0.58 11.14
N ALA A 229 -0.70 1.82 11.50
CA ALA A 229 0.29 2.80 11.96
C ALA A 229 0.98 2.35 13.24
N MET A 230 0.23 1.83 14.22
CA MET A 230 0.80 1.24 15.43
C MET A 230 1.68 0.03 15.12
N ALA A 231 1.29 -0.84 14.18
CA ALA A 231 2.06 -1.99 13.75
C ALA A 231 3.39 -1.58 13.12
N PHE A 232 3.37 -0.60 12.22
CA PHE A 232 4.56 -0.03 11.59
C PHE A 232 5.51 0.56 12.63
N LEU A 233 5.01 1.42 13.52
CA LEU A 233 5.82 2.03 14.57
C LEU A 233 6.37 0.99 15.56
N SER A 234 5.57 -0.02 15.92
CA SER A 234 6.00 -1.12 16.79
C SER A 234 7.11 -1.93 16.12
N ALA A 235 6.97 -2.29 14.85
CA ALA A 235 8.00 -3.01 14.12
C ALA A 235 9.32 -2.24 14.08
N LEU A 236 9.28 -0.92 13.86
CA LEU A 236 10.48 -0.09 13.89
C LEU A 236 11.10 0.03 15.27
N LEU A 237 10.28 0.17 16.32
CA LEU A 237 10.77 0.28 17.69
C LEU A 237 11.41 -1.03 18.14
N VAL A 238 10.75 -2.16 17.90
CA VAL A 238 11.28 -3.49 18.25
C VAL A 238 12.59 -3.75 17.50
N ALA A 239 12.63 -3.46 16.20
CA ALA A 239 13.83 -3.69 15.42
C ALA A 239 15.02 -2.78 15.78
N ARG A 240 14.79 -1.66 16.47
CA ARG A 240 15.87 -0.82 17.02
C ARG A 240 16.42 -1.32 18.36
N VAL A 241 15.61 -2.06 19.11
CA VAL A 241 15.95 -2.52 20.45
C VAL A 241 16.53 -3.94 20.43
N MET A 242 16.24 -4.72 19.40
CA MET A 242 16.84 -6.04 19.19
C MET A 242 18.30 -5.90 18.70
N PRO A 243 19.28 -6.56 19.34
CA PRO A 243 20.65 -6.61 18.84
C PRO A 243 20.67 -7.34 17.49
N GLY A 244 21.30 -6.72 16.49
CA GLY A 244 21.52 -7.31 15.16
C GLY A 244 22.68 -8.27 15.13
#